data_AF-A0A9D8MTD9-F1
#
_entry.id   AF-A0A9D8MTD9-F1
#
_cell.length_a   1.000
_cell.length_b   1.000
_cell.length_c   1.000
_cell.angle_alpha   90.00
_cell.angle_beta   90.00
_cell.angle_gamma   90.00
#
_symmetry.space_group_name_H-M   'P 1'
#
loop_
_entity.id
_entity.type
_entity.pdbx_description
1 polymer ?
#
loop_
_entity_poly.entity_id
_entity_poly.type
_entity_poly.pdbx_seq_one_letter_code
_entity_poly.pdbx_strand_id
1 'polypeptide(L)'
;MTDDDFSKLSADAQREYFEGRPMDREVFKAYTVHFDFDSSSVRPADMGNVQSVADYLSSHADCALLIEGHCDERGTDEYNQALGERRAQSVKEAIANAGIASHRVRTLSYG
;
A
#
# COMPACT_ATOMS: atom_id res chain seq x y z
N MET A 1 -15.87 26.17 -21.15
CA MET A 1 -15.87 24.83 -20.52
C MET A 1 -14.58 24.18 -21.00
N THR A 2 -13.48 24.44 -20.29
CA THR A 2 -12.11 24.13 -20.72
C THR A 2 -11.70 22.77 -20.17
N ASP A 3 -10.88 22.05 -20.94
CA ASP A 3 -10.37 20.68 -20.72
C ASP A 3 -9.58 20.43 -19.40
N ASP A 4 -9.58 21.40 -18.48
CA ASP A 4 -8.71 21.46 -17.30
C ASP A 4 -9.32 20.81 -16.04
N ASP A 5 -10.64 20.58 -16.00
CA ASP A 5 -11.32 19.95 -14.86
C ASP A 5 -11.08 18.43 -14.76
N PHE A 6 -10.74 17.75 -15.87
CA PHE A 6 -10.46 16.30 -15.85
C PHE A 6 -9.13 15.92 -15.19
N SER A 7 -8.20 16.88 -15.06
CA SER A 7 -6.88 16.65 -14.49
C SER A 7 -6.90 16.57 -12.95
N LYS A 8 -7.78 17.33 -12.30
CA LYS A 8 -7.87 17.38 -10.82
C LYS A 8 -8.68 16.24 -10.21
N LEU A 9 -9.57 15.61 -10.99
CA LEU A 9 -10.23 14.35 -10.62
C LEU A 9 -9.26 13.15 -10.59
N SER A 10 -8.06 13.27 -11.16
CA SER A 10 -7.21 12.11 -11.47
C SER A 10 -6.43 11.53 -10.28
N ALA A 11 -6.05 12.32 -9.26
CA ALA A 11 -5.22 11.84 -8.15
C ALA A 11 -6.07 11.20 -7.03
N ASP A 12 -7.19 11.83 -6.67
CA ASP A 12 -8.08 11.31 -5.64
C ASP A 12 -8.87 10.09 -6.14
N ALA A 13 -9.32 10.08 -7.40
CA ALA A 13 -9.91 8.89 -8.00
C ALA A 13 -8.90 7.72 -8.13
N GLN A 14 -7.61 8.01 -8.35
CA GLN A 14 -6.54 7.01 -8.35
C GLN A 14 -6.23 6.43 -6.96
N ARG A 15 -6.67 7.08 -5.88
CA ARG A 15 -6.58 6.57 -4.51
C ARG A 15 -7.78 5.70 -4.13
N GLU A 16 -8.91 5.92 -4.79
CA GLU A 16 -10.12 5.13 -4.59
C GLU A 16 -10.19 3.92 -5.55
N TYR A 17 -9.58 4.04 -6.73
CA TYR A 17 -9.58 2.98 -7.75
C TYR A 17 -8.19 2.72 -8.33
N PHE A 18 -7.89 1.45 -8.57
CA PHE A 18 -6.68 1.00 -9.27
C PHE A 18 -7.04 0.02 -10.39
N GLU A 19 -6.71 0.37 -11.64
CA GLU A 19 -7.10 -0.43 -12.83
C GLU A 19 -8.61 -0.74 -12.88
N GLY A 20 -9.46 0.19 -12.41
CA GLY A 20 -10.92 0.00 -12.35
C GLY A 20 -11.41 -0.84 -11.17
N ARG A 21 -10.51 -1.28 -10.28
CA ARG A 21 -10.84 -2.00 -9.04
C ARG A 21 -10.98 -1.02 -7.88
N PRO A 22 -12.05 -1.08 -7.07
CA PRO A 22 -12.14 -0.27 -5.85
C PRO A 22 -11.07 -0.68 -4.83
N MET A 23 -10.60 0.29 -4.06
CA MET A 23 -9.68 0.09 -2.94
C MET A 23 -10.37 0.50 -1.64
N ASP A 24 -10.53 -0.45 -0.72
CA ASP A 24 -11.25 -0.22 0.54
C ASP A 24 -10.30 0.23 1.66
N ARG A 25 -10.05 1.53 1.71
CA ARG A 25 -9.13 2.11 2.69
C ARG A 25 -9.61 1.92 4.12
N GLU A 26 -10.91 2.02 4.37
CA GLU A 26 -11.47 1.92 5.72
C GLU A 26 -11.34 0.50 6.27
N VAL A 27 -11.57 -0.52 5.43
CA VAL A 27 -11.30 -1.91 5.81
C VAL A 27 -9.83 -2.14 6.13
N PHE A 28 -8.92 -1.61 5.31
CA PHE A 28 -7.49 -1.90 5.47
C PHE A 28 -6.76 -1.06 6.53
N LYS A 29 -7.37 0.03 6.99
CA LYS A 29 -6.79 0.93 8.01
C LYS A 29 -6.41 0.22 9.32
N ALA A 30 -7.14 -0.84 9.68
CA ALA A 30 -6.88 -1.62 10.88
C ALA A 30 -5.63 -2.52 10.76
N TYR A 31 -5.16 -2.80 9.54
CA TYR A 31 -4.07 -3.74 9.27
C TYR A 31 -2.75 -3.02 8.97
N THR A 32 -2.36 -2.11 9.84
CA THR A 32 -1.08 -1.40 9.72
C THR A 32 0.08 -2.37 10.01
N VAL A 33 1.12 -2.34 9.17
CA VAL A 33 2.36 -3.10 9.37
C VAL A 33 3.43 -2.18 9.93
N HIS A 34 3.97 -2.53 11.08
CA HIS A 34 5.05 -1.79 11.72
C HIS A 34 6.42 -2.39 11.42
N PHE A 35 7.43 -1.53 11.38
CA PHE A 35 8.82 -1.90 11.12
C PHE A 35 9.72 -1.46 12.27
N ASP A 36 10.78 -2.23 12.49
CA ASP A 36 11.84 -1.81 13.41
C ASP A 36 12.67 -0.67 12.79
N PHE A 37 13.47 -0.01 13.64
CA PHE A 37 14.33 1.08 13.23
C PHE A 37 15.29 0.64 12.12
N ASP A 38 15.39 1.46 11.05
CA ASP A 38 16.21 1.20 9.85
C ASP A 38 15.99 -0.20 9.21
N SER A 39 14.77 -0.73 9.34
CA SER A 39 14.39 -2.02 8.76
C SER A 39 13.24 -1.87 7.76
N SER A 40 13.29 -2.70 6.72
CA SER A 40 12.18 -2.94 5.79
C SER A 40 11.66 -4.38 5.87
N SER A 41 12.13 -5.19 6.83
CA SER A 41 11.64 -6.56 7.00
C SER A 41 10.29 -6.56 7.73
N VAL A 42 9.29 -7.23 7.15
CA VAL A 42 7.99 -7.42 7.80
C VAL A 42 8.20 -8.34 9.01
N ARG A 43 7.79 -7.87 10.19
CA ARG A 43 8.02 -8.60 11.43
C ARG A 43 7.04 -9.77 11.56
N PRO A 44 7.42 -10.88 12.21
CA PRO A 44 6.50 -11.99 12.47
C PRO A 44 5.22 -11.56 13.20
N ALA A 45 5.29 -10.57 14.07
CA ALA A 45 4.14 -10.03 14.81
C ALA A 45 3.11 -9.34 13.89
N ASP A 46 3.56 -8.76 12.77
CA ASP A 46 2.70 -8.06 11.82
C ASP A 46 2.21 -8.97 10.68
N MET A 47 2.71 -10.20 10.58
CA MET A 47 2.26 -11.17 9.57
C MET A 47 0.77 -11.52 9.68
N GLY A 48 0.18 -11.42 10.87
CA GLY A 48 -1.27 -11.58 11.05
C GLY A 48 -2.10 -10.52 10.31
N ASN A 49 -1.60 -9.29 10.23
CA ASN A 49 -2.22 -8.21 9.47
C ASN A 49 -2.10 -8.47 7.97
N VAL A 50 -0.91 -8.90 7.52
CA VAL A 50 -0.69 -9.30 6.11
C VAL A 50 -1.67 -10.42 5.71
N GLN A 51 -1.83 -11.45 6.54
CA GLN A 51 -2.74 -12.55 6.26
C GLN A 51 -4.20 -12.07 6.20
N SER A 52 -4.62 -11.21 7.13
CA SER A 52 -5.99 -10.69 7.16
C SER A 52 -6.32 -9.87 5.90
N VAL A 53 -5.37 -9.08 5.40
CA VAL A 53 -5.50 -8.35 4.14
C VAL A 53 -5.56 -9.32 2.95
N ALA A 54 -4.72 -10.36 2.92
CA ALA A 54 -4.73 -11.37 1.87
C ALA A 54 -6.04 -12.17 1.83
N ASP A 55 -6.59 -12.54 2.99
CA ASP A 55 -7.87 -13.26 3.09
C ASP A 55 -9.02 -12.39 2.57
N TYR A 56 -9.02 -11.09 2.89
CA TYR A 56 -9.98 -10.14 2.36
C TYR A 56 -9.88 -10.01 0.83
N LEU A 57 -8.67 -9.83 0.30
CA LEU A 57 -8.45 -9.73 -1.16
C LEU A 57 -8.77 -11.03 -1.90
N SER A 58 -8.65 -12.19 -1.24
CA SER A 58 -9.02 -13.49 -1.79
C SER A 58 -10.53 -13.65 -1.92
N SER A 59 -11.29 -13.15 -0.93
CA SER A 59 -12.76 -13.17 -0.95
C SER A 59 -13.38 -12.07 -1.83
N HIS A 60 -12.64 -11.01 -2.12
CA HIS A 60 -13.08 -9.87 -2.95
C HIS A 60 -12.15 -9.70 -4.15
N ALA A 61 -12.33 -10.54 -5.18
CA ALA A 61 -11.46 -10.57 -6.37
C ALA A 61 -11.47 -9.27 -7.20
N ASP A 62 -12.53 -8.48 -7.06
CA ASP A 62 -12.74 -7.18 -7.68
C ASP A 62 -12.01 -6.05 -6.95
N CYS A 63 -11.57 -6.23 -5.71
CA CYS A 63 -10.83 -5.22 -4.95
C CYS A 63 -9.33 -5.19 -5.28
N ALA A 64 -8.74 -4.00 -5.14
CA ALA A 64 -7.29 -3.79 -5.15
C ALA A 64 -6.81 -3.28 -3.77
N LEU A 65 -5.50 -3.33 -3.57
CA LEU A 65 -4.82 -2.84 -2.37
C LEU A 65 -3.85 -1.71 -2.74
N LEU A 66 -3.89 -0.64 -1.96
CA LEU A 66 -2.86 0.40 -1.92
C LEU A 66 -2.06 0.26 -0.63
N ILE A 67 -0.74 0.17 -0.75
CA ILE A 67 0.20 0.18 0.38
C ILE A 67 0.92 1.52 0.40
N GLU A 68 0.76 2.27 1.49
CA GLU A 68 1.38 3.57 1.72
C GLU A 68 2.57 3.39 2.66
N GLY A 69 3.79 3.63 2.17
CA GLY A 69 5.03 3.60 2.93
C GLY A 69 5.30 4.95 3.59
N HIS A 70 5.42 4.95 4.92
CA HIS A 70 5.76 6.14 5.70
C HIS A 70 7.08 5.92 6.43
N CYS A 71 7.88 6.98 6.51
CA CYS A 71 9.08 7.03 7.34
C CYS A 71 8.96 8.14 8.40
N ASP A 72 9.77 8.05 9.46
CA ASP A 72 9.90 9.09 10.48
C ASP A 72 10.67 10.30 9.91
N GLU A 73 10.46 11.50 10.45
CA GLU A 73 11.05 12.77 10.00
C GLU A 73 12.57 12.87 10.27
N ARG A 74 13.21 11.76 10.65
CA ARG A 74 14.63 11.69 11.01
C ARG A 74 15.44 11.18 9.83
N GLY A 75 16.07 12.09 9.08
CA GLY A 75 16.91 11.75 7.93
C GLY A 75 16.82 12.80 6.84
N THR A 76 17.34 12.50 5.65
CA THR A 76 17.02 13.29 4.45
C THR A 76 15.76 12.75 3.79
N ASP A 77 15.02 13.61 3.10
CA ASP A 77 13.81 13.25 2.36
C ASP A 77 14.08 12.08 1.41
N GLU A 78 15.21 12.07 0.69
CA GLU A 78 15.54 10.99 -0.25
C GLU A 78 15.78 9.65 0.44
N TYR A 79 16.38 9.65 1.64
CA TYR A 79 16.59 8.43 2.41
C TYR A 79 15.27 7.89 2.96
N ASN A 80 14.41 8.78 3.47
CA ASN A 80 13.09 8.44 3.97
C ASN A 80 12.18 7.90 2.85
N GLN A 81 12.24 8.52 1.67
CA GLN A 81 11.51 8.08 0.49
C GLN A 81 11.93 6.67 0.08
N ALA A 82 13.24 6.42 0.02
CA ALA A 82 13.78 5.11 -0.35
C ALA A 82 13.45 4.04 0.70
N LEU A 83 13.47 4.37 2.00
CA LEU A 83 13.12 3.44 3.06
C LEU A 83 11.61 3.13 3.06
N GLY A 84 10.77 4.15 2.86
CA GLY A 84 9.32 3.99 2.71
C GLY A 84 8.96 3.09 1.51
N GLU A 85 9.63 3.28 0.37
CA GLU A 85 9.42 2.45 -0.83
C GLU A 85 9.81 0.99 -0.57
N ARG A 86 10.97 0.75 0.06
CA ARG A 86 11.41 -0.60 0.42
C ARG A 86 10.42 -1.30 1.36
N ARG A 87 9.90 -0.58 2.36
CA ARG A 87 8.89 -1.10 3.29
C ARG A 87 7.60 -1.48 2.56
N ALA A 88 7.08 -0.57 1.73
CA ALA A 88 5.88 -0.84 0.94
C ALA A 88 6.06 -2.06 0.02
N GLN A 89 7.23 -2.17 -0.61
CA GLN A 89 7.59 -3.30 -1.46
C GLN A 89 7.68 -4.63 -0.67
N SER A 90 8.26 -4.63 0.53
CA SER A 90 8.32 -5.82 1.38
C SER A 90 6.93 -6.30 1.83
N VAL A 91 6.00 -5.39 2.12
CA VAL A 91 4.60 -5.76 2.39
C VAL A 91 3.93 -6.33 1.13
N LYS A 92 4.16 -5.71 -0.03
CA LYS A 92 3.63 -6.21 -1.32
C LYS A 92 4.11 -7.63 -1.61
N GLU A 93 5.37 -7.94 -1.36
CA GLU A 93 5.94 -9.28 -1.50
C GLU A 93 5.31 -10.27 -0.51
N ALA A 94 5.11 -9.86 0.74
CA ALA A 94 4.44 -10.70 1.74
C ALA A 94 2.99 -11.02 1.34
N ILE A 95 2.25 -10.05 0.82
CA ILE A 95 0.89 -10.24 0.27
C ILE A 95 0.90 -11.14 -0.96
N ALA A 96 1.89 -11.00 -1.84
CA ALA A 96 2.04 -11.88 -3.00
C ALA A 96 2.35 -13.33 -2.61
N ASN A 97 3.21 -13.53 -1.61
CA ASN A 97 3.52 -14.84 -1.05
C ASN A 97 2.30 -15.48 -0.36
N ALA A 98 1.36 -14.67 0.12
CA ALA A 98 0.07 -15.13 0.66
C ALA A 98 -0.97 -15.49 -0.44
N GLY A 99 -0.60 -15.39 -1.72
CA GLY A 99 -1.41 -15.86 -2.85
C GLY A 99 -2.15 -14.76 -3.63
N ILE A 100 -1.94 -13.48 -3.31
CA ILE A 100 -2.56 -12.37 -4.03
C ILE A 100 -1.72 -11.96 -5.23
N ALA A 101 -2.34 -11.84 -6.40
CA ALA A 101 -1.63 -11.44 -7.60
C ALA A 101 -1.08 -10.01 -7.49
N SER A 102 0.22 -9.82 -7.75
CA SER A 102 0.92 -8.54 -7.57
C SER A 102 0.36 -7.36 -8.38
N HIS A 103 -0.35 -7.63 -9.48
CA HIS A 103 -1.04 -6.60 -10.28
C HIS A 103 -2.26 -6.01 -9.56
N ARG A 104 -2.73 -6.61 -8.46
CA ARG A 104 -3.80 -6.07 -7.62
C ARG A 104 -3.28 -5.17 -6.50
N VAL A 105 -1.97 -5.05 -6.36
CA VAL A 105 -1.31 -4.34 -5.26
C VAL A 105 -0.47 -3.20 -5.81
N ARG A 106 -0.83 -1.97 -5.42
CA ARG A 106 -0.09 -0.74 -5.71
C ARG A 106 0.69 -0.32 -4.47
N THR A 107 1.89 0.20 -4.67
CA THR A 107 2.70 0.83 -3.62
C THR A 107 2.82 2.33 -3.89
N LEU A 108 2.87 3.12 -2.82
CA LEU A 108 3.27 4.53 -2.82
C LEU A 108 4.17 4.76 -1.61
N SER A 109 5.18 5.61 -1.76
CA SER A 109 6.01 6.08 -0.64
C SER A 109 5.77 7.57 -0.44
N TYR A 110 5.53 7.95 0.82
CA TYR A 110 5.37 9.34 1.27
C TYR A 110 6.58 9.83 2.08
N GLY A 111 7.68 9.07 2.05
CA GLY A 111 8.94 9.51 2.64
C GLY A 111 9.56 10.66 1.87
#